data_AF-A0A3R0Q746-F1
#
_entry.id   AF-A0A3R0Q746-F1
#
_cell.length_a   1.000
_cell.length_b   1.000
_cell.length_c   1.000
_cell.angle_alpha   90.00
_cell.angle_beta   90.00
_cell.angle_gamma   90.00
#
_symmetry.space_group_name_H-M   'P 1'
#
loop_
_entity.id
_entity.type
_entity.pdbx_description
1 polymer ?
#
loop_
_entity_poly.entity_id
_entity_poly.type
_entity_poly.pdbx_seq_one_letter_code
_entity_poly.pdbx_strand_id
1 'polypeptide(L)'
;ALHLAVADWLMPAREGEPAPADRWHVFGREDNADAFSLFLDRLSETENFKKDAGFKAQILSWLAHLAEDDALRAKTFAMATEATSSCEDRVTLALHQMQNVQLVHNAEKGKYDNNLAALVVTGREMFRLEKLEQIAREKAGTLTLVDDVEVYLAYQNKLRKPLGLTSVTAEMRFFGVSGVTVTDLQAAELQVKAAEKSEFREWILQWGPLHSVLERKAPERVNALREKQISDYEHTYRMLSDTELKPSGLVGNTD
;
A
#
# COMPACT_ATOMS: atom_id res chain seq x y z
N ALA A 1 6.35 -12.98 -19.67
CA ALA A 1 6.24 -13.61 -18.34
C ALA A 1 4.89 -13.29 -17.69
N LEU A 2 4.49 -12.02 -17.62
CA LEU A 2 3.31 -11.54 -16.88
C LEU A 2 1.98 -12.32 -17.07
N HIS A 3 1.62 -12.70 -18.29
CA HIS A 3 0.38 -13.46 -18.53
C HIS A 3 0.38 -14.83 -17.83
N LEU A 4 1.55 -15.46 -17.63
CA LEU A 4 1.68 -16.72 -16.91
C LEU A 4 1.49 -16.49 -15.41
N ALA A 5 2.18 -15.49 -14.85
CA ALA A 5 2.03 -15.10 -13.45
C ALA A 5 0.55 -14.84 -13.13
N VAL A 6 -0.15 -14.07 -13.98
CA VAL A 6 -1.59 -13.79 -13.82
C VAL A 6 -2.45 -15.04 -14.01
N ALA A 7 -2.07 -15.96 -14.89
CA ALA A 7 -2.81 -17.20 -15.09
C ALA A 7 -2.86 -18.06 -13.83
N ASP A 8 -1.81 -18.05 -12.99
CA ASP A 8 -1.80 -18.75 -11.70
C ASP A 8 -2.86 -18.17 -10.75
N TRP A 9 -3.15 -16.87 -10.85
CA TRP A 9 -4.23 -16.21 -10.10
C TRP A 9 -5.62 -16.49 -10.66
N LEU A 10 -5.77 -16.87 -11.92
CA LEU A 10 -7.09 -17.14 -12.50
C LEU A 10 -7.62 -18.51 -12.03
N MET A 11 -8.91 -18.58 -11.74
CA MET A 11 -9.63 -19.87 -11.72
C MET A 11 -9.82 -20.32 -13.18
N PRO A 12 -9.92 -21.63 -13.49
CA PRO A 12 -10.17 -22.07 -14.85
C PRO A 12 -11.44 -21.37 -15.37
N ALA A 13 -11.32 -20.75 -16.55
CA ALA A 13 -12.39 -19.98 -17.15
C ALA A 13 -13.65 -20.83 -17.31
N ARG A 14 -14.83 -20.25 -17.01
CA ARG A 14 -16.11 -20.86 -17.41
C ARG A 14 -16.23 -20.73 -18.93
N GLU A 15 -16.72 -21.79 -19.59
CA GLU A 15 -16.88 -21.81 -21.04
C GLU A 15 -17.64 -20.56 -21.55
N GLY A 16 -17.01 -19.79 -22.44
CA GLY A 16 -17.62 -18.67 -23.15
C GLY A 16 -17.13 -17.26 -22.79
N GLU A 17 -16.35 -17.09 -21.71
CA GLU A 17 -15.65 -15.82 -21.44
C GLU A 17 -14.27 -15.83 -22.11
N PRO A 18 -13.83 -14.73 -22.78
CA PRO A 18 -12.46 -14.63 -23.27
C PRO A 18 -11.51 -14.79 -22.07
N ALA A 19 -10.51 -15.65 -22.21
CA ALA A 19 -9.60 -15.96 -21.11
C ALA A 19 -9.01 -14.63 -20.59
N PRO A 20 -9.14 -14.30 -19.29
CA PRO A 20 -8.62 -13.04 -18.78
C PRO A 20 -7.12 -12.87 -19.10
N ALA A 21 -6.38 -13.98 -19.25
CA ALA A 21 -4.99 -14.04 -19.67
C ALA A 21 -4.68 -13.38 -21.03
N ASP A 22 -5.64 -13.28 -21.96
CA ASP A 22 -5.41 -12.74 -23.31
C ASP A 22 -5.05 -11.24 -23.29
N ARG A 23 -5.62 -10.47 -22.35
CA ARG A 23 -5.29 -9.05 -22.18
C ARG A 23 -3.91 -8.87 -21.57
N TRP A 24 -3.54 -9.74 -20.62
CA TRP A 24 -2.25 -9.70 -19.93
C TRP A 24 -1.07 -10.10 -20.82
N HIS A 25 -1.32 -10.77 -21.95
CA HIS A 25 -0.30 -10.96 -22.98
C HIS A 25 0.16 -9.64 -23.60
N VAL A 26 -0.76 -8.70 -23.83
CA VAL A 26 -0.44 -7.38 -24.38
C VAL A 26 0.22 -6.51 -23.31
N PHE A 27 -0.31 -6.53 -22.08
CA PHE A 27 0.25 -5.77 -20.96
C PHE A 27 1.67 -6.22 -20.58
N GLY A 28 2.03 -7.47 -20.88
CA GLY A 28 3.39 -7.98 -20.69
C GLY A 28 4.47 -7.29 -21.55
N ARG A 29 4.10 -6.36 -22.44
CA ARG A 29 5.04 -5.53 -23.22
C ARG A 29 5.16 -4.11 -22.69
N GLU A 30 4.40 -3.75 -21.66
CA GLU A 30 4.44 -2.42 -21.04
C GLU A 30 5.66 -2.28 -20.12
N ASP A 31 6.08 -1.04 -19.87
CA ASP A 31 7.19 -0.76 -18.97
C ASP A 31 6.92 -1.31 -17.57
N ASN A 32 7.95 -1.89 -16.94
CA ASN A 32 7.90 -2.48 -15.59
C ASN A 32 6.98 -3.72 -15.45
N ALA A 33 6.46 -4.28 -16.55
CA ALA A 33 5.63 -5.49 -16.51
C ALA A 33 6.35 -6.71 -15.91
N ASP A 34 7.67 -6.83 -16.12
CA ASP A 34 8.47 -7.93 -15.56
C ASP A 34 8.62 -7.82 -14.03
N ALA A 35 8.78 -6.61 -13.50
CA ALA A 35 8.82 -6.37 -12.05
C ALA A 35 7.47 -6.70 -11.40
N PHE A 36 6.37 -6.33 -12.06
CA PHE A 36 5.03 -6.71 -11.59
C PHE A 36 4.78 -8.22 -11.68
N SER A 37 5.29 -8.89 -12.72
CA SER A 37 5.25 -10.36 -12.82
C SER A 37 5.95 -11.01 -11.63
N LEU A 38 7.17 -10.57 -11.31
CA LEU A 38 7.93 -11.11 -10.18
C LEU A 38 7.22 -10.88 -8.84
N PHE A 39 6.59 -9.71 -8.66
CA PHE A 39 5.76 -9.44 -7.50
C PHE A 39 4.59 -10.43 -7.37
N LEU A 40 3.87 -10.70 -8.47
CA LEU A 40 2.76 -11.66 -8.48
C LEU A 40 3.23 -13.10 -8.21
N ASP A 41 4.38 -13.49 -8.76
CA ASP A 41 4.98 -14.81 -8.55
C ASP A 41 5.28 -14.99 -7.05
N ARG A 42 5.97 -14.04 -6.42
CA ARG A 42 6.24 -14.05 -4.97
C ARG A 42 4.97 -14.09 -4.13
N LEU A 43 3.96 -13.30 -4.49
CA LEU A 43 2.69 -13.29 -3.77
C LEU A 43 1.95 -14.64 -3.90
N SER A 44 2.17 -15.38 -4.98
CA SER A 44 1.60 -16.72 -5.21
C SER A 44 2.30 -17.83 -4.44
N GLU A 45 3.53 -17.62 -3.98
CA GLU A 45 4.27 -18.59 -3.17
C GLU A 45 3.74 -18.68 -1.73
N THR A 46 2.98 -17.67 -1.29
CA THR A 46 2.37 -17.59 0.03
C THR A 46 1.38 -18.73 0.29
N GLU A 47 1.31 -19.20 1.52
CA GLU A 47 0.33 -20.19 1.95
C GLU A 47 -1.10 -19.65 1.83
N ASN A 48 -1.28 -18.33 1.95
CA ASN A 48 -2.55 -17.66 1.66
C ASN A 48 -3.00 -17.85 0.22
N PHE A 49 -2.12 -17.68 -0.77
CA PHE A 49 -2.48 -17.97 -2.16
C PHE A 49 -2.96 -19.42 -2.32
N LYS A 50 -2.26 -20.37 -1.68
CA LYS A 50 -2.57 -21.80 -1.78
C LYS A 50 -3.85 -22.20 -1.05
N LYS A 51 -4.20 -21.51 0.05
CA LYS A 51 -5.21 -21.98 1.02
C LYS A 51 -6.37 -21.02 1.28
N ASP A 52 -6.29 -19.76 0.87
CA ASP A 52 -7.31 -18.73 1.05
C ASP A 52 -7.91 -18.29 -0.29
N ALA A 53 -9.08 -18.86 -0.61
CA ALA A 53 -9.84 -18.52 -1.81
C ALA A 53 -10.34 -17.06 -1.79
N GLY A 54 -10.54 -16.47 -0.61
CA GLY A 54 -10.91 -15.08 -0.45
C GLY A 54 -9.76 -14.17 -0.86
N PHE A 55 -8.53 -14.48 -0.45
CA PHE A 55 -7.35 -13.71 -0.81
C PHE A 55 -7.13 -13.74 -2.33
N LYS A 56 -7.23 -14.92 -2.96
CA LYS A 56 -7.18 -15.06 -4.43
C LYS A 56 -8.25 -14.20 -5.13
N ALA A 57 -9.48 -14.21 -4.63
CA ALA A 57 -10.58 -13.38 -5.17
C ALA A 57 -10.32 -11.87 -5.03
N GLN A 58 -9.69 -11.43 -3.93
CA GLN A 58 -9.32 -10.03 -3.72
C GLN A 58 -8.30 -9.56 -4.76
N ILE A 59 -7.21 -10.32 -4.94
CA ILE A 59 -6.18 -10.01 -5.93
C ILE A 59 -6.75 -10.05 -7.34
N LEU A 60 -7.62 -11.02 -7.65
CA LEU A 60 -8.31 -11.07 -8.94
C LEU A 60 -9.20 -9.84 -9.21
N SER A 61 -9.97 -9.41 -8.22
CA SER A 61 -10.78 -8.19 -8.35
C SER A 61 -9.90 -6.96 -8.61
N TRP A 62 -8.73 -6.90 -7.96
CA TRP A 62 -7.77 -5.83 -8.16
C TRP A 62 -7.12 -5.88 -9.55
N LEU A 63 -6.71 -7.06 -10.02
CA LEU A 63 -6.20 -7.27 -11.38
C LEU A 63 -7.23 -6.89 -12.44
N ALA A 64 -8.53 -7.16 -12.21
CA ALA A 64 -9.59 -6.72 -13.12
C ALA A 64 -9.65 -5.19 -13.24
N HIS A 65 -9.52 -4.46 -12.13
CA HIS A 65 -9.45 -3.00 -12.17
C HIS A 65 -8.20 -2.48 -12.92
N LEU A 66 -7.05 -3.13 -12.75
CA LEU A 66 -5.82 -2.78 -13.49
C LEU A 66 -5.96 -3.01 -15.00
N ALA A 67 -6.70 -4.05 -15.39
CA ALA A 67 -6.93 -4.36 -16.80
C ALA A 67 -7.81 -3.31 -17.51
N GLU A 68 -8.64 -2.58 -16.76
CA GLU A 68 -9.57 -1.56 -17.29
C GLU A 68 -8.98 -0.15 -17.31
N ASP A 69 -7.85 0.10 -16.64
CA ASP A 69 -7.32 1.44 -16.42
C ASP A 69 -5.81 1.51 -16.67
N ASP A 70 -5.45 1.93 -17.88
CA ASP A 70 -4.05 1.98 -18.35
C ASP A 70 -3.16 2.87 -17.48
N ALA A 71 -3.67 4.02 -17.02
CA ALA A 71 -2.92 4.93 -16.18
C ALA A 71 -2.69 4.35 -14.77
N LEU A 72 -3.70 3.68 -14.20
CA LEU A 72 -3.55 2.98 -12.93
C LEU A 72 -2.56 1.82 -13.06
N ARG A 73 -2.64 1.05 -14.15
CA ARG A 73 -1.76 -0.09 -14.42
C ARG A 73 -0.31 0.36 -14.53
N ALA A 74 -0.02 1.40 -15.32
CA ALA A 74 1.32 1.95 -15.46
C ALA A 74 1.92 2.42 -14.11
N LYS A 75 1.13 3.16 -13.30
CA LYS A 75 1.57 3.58 -11.95
C LYS A 75 1.83 2.38 -11.03
N THR A 76 1.00 1.35 -11.12
CA THR A 76 1.15 0.13 -10.30
C THR A 76 2.38 -0.67 -10.70
N PHE A 77 2.65 -0.81 -12.00
CA PHE A 77 3.84 -1.51 -12.49
C PHE A 77 5.12 -0.77 -12.08
N ALA A 78 5.13 0.57 -12.16
CA ALA A 78 6.27 1.36 -11.70
C ALA A 78 6.57 1.15 -10.19
N MET A 79 5.52 1.08 -9.35
CA MET A 79 5.65 0.77 -7.92
C MET A 79 6.25 -0.63 -7.68
N ALA A 80 5.96 -1.60 -8.57
CA ALA A 80 6.52 -2.94 -8.46
C ALA A 80 8.04 -2.96 -8.64
N THR A 81 8.60 -2.07 -9.45
CA THR A 81 10.05 -1.94 -9.64
C THR A 81 10.74 -1.51 -8.34
N GLU A 82 10.19 -0.51 -7.63
CA GLU A 82 10.74 -0.08 -6.34
C GLU A 82 10.69 -1.23 -5.32
N ALA A 83 9.54 -1.90 -5.22
CA ALA A 83 9.31 -3.02 -4.31
C ALA A 83 10.19 -4.26 -4.57
N THR A 84 10.52 -4.55 -5.83
CA THR A 84 11.34 -5.71 -6.20
C THR A 84 12.84 -5.40 -6.20
N SER A 85 13.23 -4.13 -6.11
CA SER A 85 14.62 -3.67 -6.13
C SER A 85 15.28 -3.57 -4.75
N SER A 86 14.50 -3.41 -3.67
CA SER A 86 15.06 -3.40 -2.31
C SER A 86 15.41 -4.83 -1.88
N CYS A 87 16.67 -5.08 -1.48
CA CYS A 87 17.15 -6.36 -0.93
C CYS A 87 16.40 -6.84 0.34
N GLU A 88 15.49 -6.04 0.89
CA GLU A 88 14.53 -6.49 1.89
C GLU A 88 13.27 -6.93 1.14
N ASP A 89 13.09 -8.24 1.01
CA ASP A 89 11.97 -8.91 0.33
C ASP A 89 10.60 -8.57 0.96
N ARG A 90 10.07 -7.37 0.74
CA ARG A 90 8.86 -6.87 1.42
C ARG A 90 7.64 -6.86 0.51
N VAL A 91 7.13 -8.05 0.19
CA VAL A 91 5.95 -8.22 -0.68
C VAL A 91 4.68 -7.59 -0.08
N THR A 92 4.55 -7.57 1.26
CA THR A 92 3.40 -6.95 1.95
C THR A 92 3.39 -5.44 1.86
N LEU A 93 4.55 -4.81 2.10
CA LEU A 93 4.74 -3.37 1.92
C LEU A 93 4.42 -2.97 0.48
N ALA A 94 4.92 -3.74 -0.49
CA ALA A 94 4.65 -3.53 -1.90
C ALA A 94 3.15 -3.59 -2.22
N LEU A 95 2.45 -4.62 -1.73
CA LEU A 95 1.00 -4.75 -1.91
C LEU A 95 0.25 -3.55 -1.30
N HIS A 96 0.63 -3.13 -0.09
CA HIS A 96 0.04 -1.98 0.59
C HIS A 96 0.28 -0.68 -0.18
N GLN A 97 1.51 -0.44 -0.66
CA GLN A 97 1.86 0.72 -1.48
C GLN A 97 1.08 0.74 -2.79
N MET A 98 0.95 -0.40 -3.47
CA MET A 98 0.18 -0.53 -4.71
C MET A 98 -1.32 -0.27 -4.49
N GLN A 99 -1.90 -0.72 -3.37
CA GLN A 99 -3.26 -0.37 -2.98
C GLN A 99 -3.41 1.13 -2.74
N ASN A 100 -2.42 1.77 -2.12
CA ASN A 100 -2.41 3.22 -1.94
C ASN A 100 -2.35 3.96 -3.29
N VAL A 101 -1.57 3.48 -4.26
CA VAL A 101 -1.55 4.02 -5.63
C VAL A 101 -2.94 4.01 -6.26
N GLN A 102 -3.69 2.92 -6.08
CA GLN A 102 -5.09 2.84 -6.55
C GLN A 102 -5.99 3.88 -5.88
N LEU A 103 -5.79 4.13 -4.58
CA LEU A 103 -6.58 5.13 -3.85
C LEU A 103 -6.25 6.55 -4.27
N VAL A 104 -4.97 6.86 -4.50
CA VAL A 104 -4.52 8.15 -5.05
C VAL A 104 -5.16 8.36 -6.42
N HIS A 105 -5.06 7.36 -7.30
CA HIS A 105 -5.64 7.44 -8.64
C HIS A 105 -7.17 7.64 -8.63
N ASN A 106 -7.87 6.93 -7.75
CA ASN A 106 -9.31 7.13 -7.55
C ASN A 106 -9.63 8.55 -7.05
N ALA A 107 -8.81 9.10 -6.17
CA ALA A 107 -8.94 10.46 -5.66
C ALA A 107 -8.68 11.51 -6.76
N GLU A 108 -7.63 11.34 -7.56
CA GLU A 108 -7.32 12.18 -8.72
C GLU A 108 -8.46 12.17 -9.75
N LYS A 109 -9.12 11.03 -9.97
CA LYS A 109 -10.33 10.91 -10.81
C LYS A 109 -11.58 11.54 -10.19
N GLY A 110 -11.51 12.01 -8.95
CA GLY A 110 -12.61 12.70 -8.27
C GLY A 110 -13.65 11.78 -7.63
N LYS A 111 -13.35 10.49 -7.44
CA LYS A 111 -14.27 9.51 -6.81
C LYS A 111 -14.77 9.97 -5.44
N TYR A 112 -13.95 10.73 -4.73
CA TYR A 112 -14.21 11.16 -3.35
C TYR A 112 -14.62 12.63 -3.22
N ASP A 113 -14.73 13.39 -4.32
CA ASP A 113 -15.02 14.83 -4.24
C ASP A 113 -16.33 15.11 -3.51
N ASN A 114 -17.37 14.33 -3.80
CA ASN A 114 -18.68 14.47 -3.16
C ASN A 114 -18.86 13.54 -1.95
N ASN A 115 -17.82 12.80 -1.55
CA ASN A 115 -17.89 11.83 -0.47
C ASN A 115 -16.59 11.77 0.34
N LEU A 116 -16.29 12.87 1.03
CA LEU A 116 -15.13 12.96 1.94
C LEU A 116 -15.24 11.96 3.10
N ALA A 117 -16.45 11.59 3.51
CA ALA A 117 -16.66 10.59 4.55
C ALA A 117 -16.10 9.23 4.13
N ALA A 118 -16.36 8.80 2.88
CA ALA A 118 -15.76 7.58 2.34
C ALA A 118 -14.23 7.67 2.28
N LEU A 119 -13.67 8.81 1.89
CA LEU A 119 -12.21 9.01 1.90
C LEU A 119 -11.62 8.84 3.30
N VAL A 120 -12.25 9.41 4.32
CA VAL A 120 -11.78 9.28 5.72
C VAL A 120 -11.92 7.84 6.21
N VAL A 121 -13.01 7.14 5.88
CA VAL A 121 -13.17 5.72 6.22
C VAL A 121 -12.06 4.88 5.58
N THR A 122 -11.80 5.10 4.30
CA THR A 122 -10.69 4.44 3.59
C THR A 122 -9.34 4.79 4.22
N GLY A 123 -9.09 6.07 4.53
CA GLY A 123 -7.84 6.50 5.16
C GLY A 123 -7.63 5.84 6.53
N ARG A 124 -8.68 5.68 7.34
CA ARG A 124 -8.61 4.94 8.62
C ARG A 124 -8.25 3.49 8.41
N GLU A 125 -8.82 2.85 7.39
CA GLU A 125 -8.46 1.48 7.06
C GLU A 125 -7.00 1.36 6.63
N MET A 126 -6.52 2.24 5.75
CA MET A 126 -5.11 2.27 5.32
C MET A 126 -4.15 2.49 6.49
N PHE A 127 -4.48 3.41 7.40
CA PHE A 127 -3.70 3.63 8.62
C PHE A 127 -3.60 2.34 9.46
N ARG A 128 -4.71 1.63 9.64
CA ARG A 128 -4.72 0.37 10.40
C ARG A 128 -3.86 -0.69 9.71
N LEU A 129 -3.95 -0.81 8.39
CA LEU A 129 -3.15 -1.73 7.60
C LEU A 129 -1.65 -1.42 7.72
N GLU A 130 -1.25 -0.15 7.64
CA GLU A 130 0.13 0.28 7.86
C GLU A 130 0.65 -0.11 9.25
N LYS A 131 -0.15 0.10 10.29
CA LYS A 131 0.23 -0.29 11.66
C LYS A 131 0.34 -1.80 11.81
N LEU A 132 -0.56 -2.57 11.19
CA LEU A 132 -0.46 -4.03 11.18
C LEU A 132 0.77 -4.53 10.43
N GLU A 133 1.19 -3.84 9.37
CA GLU A 133 2.40 -4.17 8.63
C GLU A 133 3.65 -3.98 9.50
N GLN A 134 3.72 -2.86 10.24
CA GLN A 134 4.79 -2.59 11.21
C GLN A 134 4.85 -3.67 12.30
N ILE A 135 3.71 -4.00 12.91
CA ILE A 135 3.61 -5.04 13.95
C ILE A 135 4.00 -6.42 13.40
N ALA A 136 3.56 -6.74 12.18
CA ALA A 136 3.89 -7.99 11.51
C ALA A 136 5.39 -8.12 11.28
N ARG A 137 6.04 -7.04 10.83
CA ARG A 137 7.48 -6.99 10.63
C ARG A 137 8.27 -7.20 11.91
N GLU A 138 7.87 -6.52 12.99
CA GLU A 138 8.48 -6.71 14.31
C GLU A 138 8.35 -8.16 14.78
N LYS A 139 7.16 -8.75 14.60
CA LYS A 139 6.92 -10.16 14.96
C LYS A 139 7.73 -11.12 14.08
N ALA A 140 7.78 -10.91 12.77
CA ALA A 140 8.54 -11.75 11.84
C ALA A 140 10.04 -11.75 12.19
N GLY A 141 10.60 -10.61 12.61
CA GLY A 141 11.98 -10.53 13.12
C GLY A 141 12.27 -11.39 14.35
N THR A 142 11.24 -11.87 15.07
CA THR A 142 11.39 -12.79 16.20
C THR A 142 11.27 -14.27 15.80
N LEU A 143 10.87 -14.56 14.57
CA LEU A 143 10.61 -15.91 14.07
C LEU A 143 11.73 -16.34 13.13
N THR A 144 12.24 -17.57 13.29
CA THR A 144 13.40 -18.05 12.53
C THR A 144 13.06 -18.66 11.16
N LEU A 145 11.78 -18.89 10.86
CA LEU A 145 11.31 -19.73 9.74
C LEU A 145 10.00 -19.23 9.09
N VAL A 146 9.49 -18.06 9.48
CA VAL A 146 8.20 -17.55 9.01
C VAL A 146 8.41 -16.29 8.19
N ASP A 147 7.82 -16.27 7.00
CA ASP A 147 7.82 -15.12 6.09
C ASP A 147 7.01 -13.96 6.68
N ASP A 148 7.45 -12.72 6.46
CA ASP A 148 6.77 -11.51 6.92
C ASP A 148 5.35 -11.40 6.33
N VAL A 149 5.16 -11.96 5.13
CA VAL A 149 3.89 -12.02 4.43
C VAL A 149 2.86 -12.84 5.18
N GLU A 150 3.25 -14.00 5.70
CA GLU A 150 2.37 -14.90 6.45
C GLU A 150 1.94 -14.30 7.78
N VAL A 151 2.87 -13.62 8.47
CA VAL A 151 2.58 -12.94 9.74
C VAL A 151 1.59 -11.80 9.51
N TYR A 152 1.81 -10.97 8.49
CA TYR A 152 0.94 -9.85 8.17
C TYR A 152 -0.47 -10.30 7.78
N LEU A 153 -0.57 -11.28 6.89
CA LEU A 153 -1.86 -11.83 6.46
C LEU A 153 -2.63 -12.47 7.62
N ALA A 154 -1.93 -13.10 8.56
CA ALA A 154 -2.56 -13.62 9.78
C ALA A 154 -3.16 -12.50 10.63
N TYR A 155 -2.44 -11.39 10.84
CA TYR A 155 -2.98 -10.21 11.53
C TYR A 155 -4.18 -9.62 10.80
N GLN A 156 -4.06 -9.36 9.49
CA GLN A 156 -5.15 -8.80 8.69
C GLN A 156 -6.42 -9.66 8.77
N ASN A 157 -6.29 -10.98 8.61
CA ASN A 157 -7.45 -11.87 8.61
C ASN A 157 -8.12 -11.94 9.99
N LYS A 158 -7.32 -12.11 11.06
CA LYS A 158 -7.85 -12.27 12.42
C LYS A 158 -8.36 -10.96 13.01
N LEU A 159 -7.75 -9.84 12.64
CA LEU A 159 -8.16 -8.51 13.09
C LEU A 159 -9.12 -7.81 12.13
N ARG A 160 -9.53 -8.47 11.05
CA ARG A 160 -10.52 -7.95 10.10
C ARG A 160 -11.77 -7.41 10.78
N LYS A 161 -12.45 -8.25 11.58
CA LYS A 161 -13.68 -7.83 12.29
C LYS A 161 -13.37 -6.83 13.41
N PRO A 162 -12.38 -7.07 14.31
CA PRO A 162 -12.05 -6.13 15.38
C PRO A 162 -11.62 -4.72 14.94
N LEU A 163 -10.95 -4.62 13.78
CA LEU A 163 -10.45 -3.35 13.21
C LEU A 163 -11.26 -2.85 12.01
N GLY A 164 -12.33 -3.54 11.63
CA GLY A 164 -13.20 -3.15 10.52
C GLY A 164 -12.47 -3.03 9.17
N LEU A 165 -11.60 -3.99 8.85
CA LEU A 165 -10.88 -4.03 7.57
C LEU A 165 -11.84 -4.55 6.49
N THR A 166 -12.32 -3.65 5.63
CA THR A 166 -13.31 -3.96 4.59
C THR A 166 -12.68 -4.48 3.29
N SER A 167 -11.42 -4.12 3.04
CA SER A 167 -10.62 -4.55 1.90
C SER A 167 -10.14 -6.00 2.02
N VAL A 168 -9.98 -6.52 3.24
CA VAL A 168 -9.52 -7.88 3.52
C VAL A 168 -10.70 -8.87 3.40
N THR A 169 -10.51 -9.98 2.67
CA THR A 169 -11.55 -11.00 2.44
C THR A 169 -11.73 -11.98 3.62
N ALA A 170 -12.72 -12.89 3.53
CA ALA A 170 -13.24 -13.64 4.67
C ALA A 170 -12.57 -15.01 4.87
N GLU A 171 -12.34 -15.33 6.14
CA GLU A 171 -11.93 -16.62 6.72
C GLU A 171 -10.69 -17.29 6.14
N MET A 172 -9.57 -17.08 6.85
CA MET A 172 -8.40 -17.94 6.71
C MET A 172 -8.64 -19.21 7.53
N ARG A 173 -8.77 -20.35 6.84
CA ARG A 173 -8.93 -21.68 7.47
C ARG A 173 -7.66 -22.17 8.19
N PHE A 174 -6.49 -21.62 7.87
CA PHE A 174 -5.19 -22.11 8.35
C PHE A 174 -4.37 -21.02 9.04
N PHE A 175 -4.68 -20.76 10.30
CA PHE A 175 -3.97 -19.80 11.16
C PHE A 175 -2.67 -20.35 11.78
N GLY A 176 -2.52 -21.68 11.85
CA GLY A 176 -1.48 -22.32 12.66
C GLY A 176 -0.03 -22.19 12.14
N VAL A 177 0.20 -21.52 11.01
CA VAL A 177 1.52 -21.48 10.33
C VAL A 177 2.26 -20.16 10.55
N SER A 178 1.59 -19.09 11.01
CA SER A 178 2.20 -17.75 11.10
C SER A 178 2.98 -17.48 12.39
N GLY A 179 2.94 -18.37 13.38
CA GLY A 179 3.57 -18.13 14.70
C GLY A 179 2.93 -16.98 15.51
N VAL A 180 1.80 -16.43 15.04
CA VAL A 180 1.03 -15.39 15.73
C VAL A 180 0.14 -16.05 16.78
N THR A 181 0.25 -15.61 18.02
CA THR A 181 -0.55 -16.12 19.14
C THR A 181 -1.82 -15.29 19.37
N VAL A 182 -2.75 -15.81 20.17
CA VAL A 182 -3.95 -15.05 20.58
C VAL A 182 -3.56 -13.78 21.35
N THR A 183 -2.51 -13.84 22.17
CA THR A 183 -1.98 -12.69 22.91
C THR A 183 -1.43 -11.64 21.96
N ASP A 184 -0.71 -12.05 20.92
CA ASP A 184 -0.19 -11.15 19.89
C ASP A 184 -1.33 -10.40 19.18
N LEU A 185 -2.41 -11.11 18.83
CA LEU A 185 -3.59 -10.50 18.20
C LEU A 185 -4.26 -9.45 19.10
N GLN A 186 -4.43 -9.77 20.39
CA GLN A 186 -5.01 -8.83 21.35
C GLN A 186 -4.13 -7.60 21.54
N ALA A 187 -2.80 -7.80 21.64
CA ALA A 187 -1.85 -6.70 21.74
C ALA A 187 -1.89 -5.82 20.49
N ALA A 188 -1.87 -6.43 19.30
CA ALA A 188 -1.93 -5.71 18.03
C ALA A 188 -3.23 -4.91 17.88
N GLU A 189 -4.38 -5.48 18.25
CA GLU A 189 -5.66 -4.77 18.24
C GLU A 189 -5.62 -3.52 19.11
N LEU A 190 -5.11 -3.64 20.35
CA LEU A 190 -5.00 -2.53 21.29
C LEU A 190 -4.04 -1.45 20.79
N GLN A 191 -2.88 -1.86 20.26
CA GLN A 191 -1.88 -0.95 19.70
C GLN A 191 -2.44 -0.15 18.53
N VAL A 192 -3.09 -0.82 17.56
CA VAL A 192 -3.68 -0.14 16.40
C VAL A 192 -4.77 0.85 16.81
N LYS A 193 -5.66 0.45 17.73
CA LYS A 193 -6.72 1.34 18.23
C LYS A 193 -6.16 2.55 19.00
N ALA A 194 -5.10 2.34 19.79
CA ALA A 194 -4.43 3.41 20.50
C ALA A 194 -3.75 4.38 19.51
N ALA A 195 -2.99 3.85 18.54
CA ALA A 195 -2.31 4.64 17.52
C ALA A 195 -3.31 5.43 16.65
N GLU A 196 -4.43 4.84 16.25
CA GLU A 196 -5.44 5.55 15.47
C GLU A 196 -6.04 6.73 16.24
N LYS A 197 -6.16 6.60 17.57
CA LYS A 197 -6.66 7.68 18.42
C LYS A 197 -5.67 8.84 18.54
N SER A 198 -4.36 8.54 18.59
CA SER A 198 -3.32 9.54 18.83
C SER A 198 -2.67 10.12 17.58
N GLU A 199 -2.58 9.35 16.48
CA GLU A 199 -1.70 9.68 15.34
C GLU A 199 -2.47 9.88 14.03
N PHE A 200 -3.71 9.38 13.93
CA PHE A 200 -4.43 9.35 12.65
C PHE A 200 -4.63 10.75 12.05
N ARG A 201 -4.82 11.77 12.89
CA ARG A 201 -5.07 13.13 12.43
C ARG A 201 -3.85 13.72 11.72
N GLU A 202 -2.67 13.51 12.26
CA GLU A 202 -1.41 13.96 11.68
C GLU A 202 -1.05 13.10 10.47
N TRP A 203 -1.27 11.79 10.54
CA TRP A 203 -1.04 10.86 9.45
C TRP A 203 -1.87 11.19 8.21
N ILE A 204 -3.18 11.43 8.35
CA ILE A 204 -4.05 11.69 7.19
C ILE A 204 -3.69 13.00 6.49
N LEU A 205 -3.10 13.97 7.19
CA LEU A 205 -2.63 15.23 6.61
C LEU A 205 -1.42 15.03 5.69
N GLN A 206 -0.71 13.90 5.79
CA GLN A 206 0.39 13.54 4.90
C GLN A 206 -0.05 12.53 3.82
N TRP A 207 -1.31 12.08 3.86
CA TRP A 207 -1.80 11.03 3.00
C TRP A 207 -2.15 11.54 1.60
N GLY A 208 -1.46 11.01 0.58
CA GLY A 208 -1.55 11.45 -0.82
C GLY A 208 -2.99 11.59 -1.38
N PRO A 209 -3.90 10.62 -1.19
CA PRO A 209 -5.29 10.74 -1.65
C PRO A 209 -6.03 11.96 -1.08
N LEU A 210 -5.73 12.37 0.16
CA LEU A 210 -6.29 13.61 0.72
C LEU A 210 -5.77 14.84 -0.03
N HIS A 211 -4.47 14.89 -0.32
CA HIS A 211 -3.88 15.99 -1.10
C HIS A 211 -4.51 16.07 -2.50
N SER A 212 -4.67 14.94 -3.20
CA SER A 212 -5.31 14.91 -4.52
C SER A 212 -6.74 15.48 -4.49
N VAL A 213 -7.53 15.19 -3.46
CA VAL A 213 -8.87 15.78 -3.31
C VAL A 213 -8.81 17.26 -2.96
N LEU A 214 -7.89 17.69 -2.09
CA LEU A 214 -7.73 19.09 -1.72
C LEU A 214 -7.30 19.95 -2.93
N GLU A 215 -6.40 19.44 -3.77
CA GLU A 215 -5.95 20.10 -5.00
C GLU A 215 -7.11 20.30 -5.99
N ARG A 216 -8.01 19.32 -6.10
CA ARG A 216 -9.21 19.44 -6.94
C ARG A 216 -10.24 20.40 -6.37
N LYS A 217 -10.50 20.35 -5.05
CA LYS A 217 -11.58 21.13 -4.42
C LYS A 217 -11.21 22.55 -4.06
N ALA A 218 -9.94 22.82 -3.78
CA ALA A 218 -9.47 24.13 -3.36
C ALA A 218 -8.08 24.45 -3.97
N PRO A 219 -7.95 24.44 -5.31
CA PRO A 219 -6.66 24.59 -6.00
C PRO A 219 -5.91 25.86 -5.60
N GLU A 220 -6.61 27.00 -5.54
CA GLU A 220 -6.00 28.29 -5.16
C GLU A 220 -5.40 28.26 -3.75
N ARG A 221 -6.10 27.64 -2.79
CA ARG A 221 -5.62 27.56 -1.40
C ARG A 221 -4.43 26.62 -1.28
N VAL A 222 -4.45 25.50 -1.98
CA VAL A 222 -3.33 24.54 -1.96
C VAL A 222 -2.09 25.13 -2.65
N ASN A 223 -2.27 25.82 -3.78
CA ASN A 223 -1.16 26.50 -4.45
C ASN A 223 -0.54 27.60 -3.57
N ALA A 224 -1.37 28.42 -2.91
CA ALA A 224 -0.88 29.41 -1.95
C ALA A 224 -0.11 28.77 -0.78
N LEU A 225 -0.56 27.61 -0.28
CA LEU A 225 0.16 26.86 0.76
C LEU A 225 1.52 26.33 0.25
N ARG A 226 1.60 25.84 -0.99
CA ARG A 226 2.85 25.38 -1.61
C ARG A 226 3.84 26.52 -1.82
N GLU A 227 3.38 27.65 -2.34
CA GLU A 227 4.21 28.85 -2.51
C GLU A 227 4.75 29.35 -1.17
N LYS A 228 3.89 29.38 -0.15
CA LYS A 228 4.31 29.72 1.21
C LYS A 228 5.33 28.72 1.75
N GLN A 229 5.13 27.42 1.56
CA GLN A 229 6.07 26.39 2.01
C GLN A 229 7.47 26.57 1.39
N ILE A 230 7.54 26.88 0.08
CA ILE A 230 8.80 27.14 -0.62
C ILE A 230 9.47 28.40 -0.03
N SER A 231 8.71 29.48 0.16
CA SER A 231 9.23 30.72 0.73
C SER A 231 9.72 30.56 2.17
N ASP A 232 8.96 29.87 3.02
CA ASP A 232 9.31 29.59 4.41
C ASP A 232 10.59 28.73 4.48
N TYR A 233 10.75 27.75 3.58
CA TYR A 233 11.96 26.94 3.46
C TYR A 233 13.19 27.78 3.11
N GLU A 234 13.13 28.59 2.06
CA GLU A 234 14.25 29.44 1.63
C GLU A 234 14.64 30.45 2.72
N HIS A 235 13.65 31.07 3.36
CA HIS A 235 13.88 32.02 4.45
C HIS A 235 14.53 31.34 5.66
N THR A 236 13.98 30.20 6.09
CA THR A 236 14.49 29.45 7.25
C THR A 236 15.90 28.92 6.97
N TYR A 237 16.15 28.39 5.77
CA TYR A 237 17.46 27.93 5.35
C TYR A 237 18.49 29.06 5.41
N ARG A 238 18.17 30.24 4.85
CA ARG A 238 19.08 31.40 4.88
C ARG A 238 19.34 31.87 6.31
N MET A 239 18.30 31.93 7.15
CA MET A 239 18.43 32.29 8.56
C MET A 239 19.36 31.33 9.31
N LEU A 240 19.19 30.02 9.16
CA LEU A 240 20.06 29.01 9.79
C LEU A 240 21.50 29.05 9.24
N SER A 241 21.66 29.27 7.93
CA SER A 241 22.98 29.48 7.32
C SER A 241 23.69 30.69 7.91
N ASP A 242 22.96 31.78 8.15
CA ASP A 242 23.53 33.02 8.69
C ASP A 242 23.83 32.95 10.19
N THR A 243 23.01 32.23 10.95
CA THR A 243 23.08 32.19 12.42
C THR A 243 23.91 31.02 12.97
N GLU A 244 23.95 29.87 12.27
CA GLU A 244 24.63 28.66 12.74
C GLU A 244 25.85 28.31 11.87
N LEU A 245 25.70 28.32 10.54
CA LEU A 245 26.75 27.87 9.62
C LEU A 245 27.86 28.92 9.41
N LYS A 246 27.50 30.21 9.27
CA LYS A 246 28.46 31.32 9.11
C LYS A 246 29.41 31.45 10.30
N PRO A 247 28.95 31.51 11.56
CA PRO A 247 29.84 31.59 12.72
C PRO A 247 30.73 30.35 12.87
N SER A 248 30.24 29.20 12.43
CA SER A 248 30.97 27.92 12.49
C SER A 248 31.92 27.70 11.30
N GLY A 249 31.94 28.61 10.31
CA GLY A 249 32.78 28.48 9.11
C GLY A 249 32.33 27.42 8.11
N LEU A 250 31.07 26.96 8.19
CA LEU A 250 30.54 25.79 7.47
C LEU A 250 29.71 26.13 6.21
N VAL A 251 29.68 27.39 5.77
CA VAL A 251 28.81 27.88 4.68
C VAL A 251 29.07 27.21 3.32
N GLY A 252 30.26 26.63 3.13
CA GLY A 252 30.63 25.86 1.93
C GLY A 252 30.73 24.35 2.16
N ASN A 253 30.33 23.86 3.34
CA ASN A 253 30.29 22.43 3.62
C ASN A 253 29.01 21.84 3.03
N THR A 254 29.15 20.78 2.23
CA THR A 254 28.02 20.05 1.62
C THR A 254 27.52 18.89 2.48
N ASP A 255 28.23 18.59 3.56
CA ASP A 255 27.87 17.61 4.58
C ASP A 255 27.20 18.29 5.79
#